data_AF-A0A958LC14-F1
#
_entry.id   AF-A0A958LC14-F1
#
_cell.length_a   1.000
_cell.length_b   1.000
_cell.length_c   1.000
_cell.angle_alpha   90.00
_cell.angle_beta   90.00
_cell.angle_gamma   90.00
#
_symmetry.space_group_name_H-M   'P 1'
#
loop_
_entity.id
_entity.type
_entity.pdbx_description
1 polymer ?
#
loop_
_entity_poly.entity_id
_entity_poly.type
_entity_poly.pdbx_seq_one_letter_code
_entity_poly.pdbx_strand_id
1 'polypeptide(L)'
;MQAEVIGALIGKAAPQVECSPEAVGRYVEELSRSLSATTQEGEASDLASLLSYPVPAMTADGCSRLDGSLEEAPFDLGAVLGLDGDPAAPAAQALVQLDSLVDRVARDLALDWLGIYQRRERPGGAALVKLVYRGIPSRAEFPLTKEFARRSNNSSVGLSGNAVIINDIEQYLWESGGPYYQCDSKVLSEACLPIFSADSEAVIGIVDAESWNRQAFTSETVSRLFGCAIVSSHLLQSID
;
A
#
# COMPACT_ATOMS: atom_id res chain seq x y z
N MET A 1 2.06 20.05 -4.14
CA MET A 1 2.17 20.31 -2.69
C MET A 1 3.49 21.02 -2.42
N GLN A 2 3.54 22.03 -1.55
CA GLN A 2 4.80 22.75 -1.25
C GLN A 2 5.74 21.90 -0.38
N ALA A 3 7.07 22.09 -0.51
CA ALA A 3 8.09 21.30 0.18
C ALA A 3 7.95 21.32 1.72
N GLU A 4 7.50 22.43 2.30
CA GLU A 4 7.26 22.56 3.74
C GLU A 4 6.13 21.63 4.24
N VAL A 5 5.06 21.49 3.46
CA VAL A 5 3.93 20.59 3.77
C VAL A 5 4.38 19.13 3.66
N ILE A 6 5.18 18.82 2.64
CA ILE A 6 5.79 17.48 2.48
C ILE A 6 6.68 17.15 3.68
N GLY A 7 7.55 18.09 4.10
CA GLY A 7 8.43 17.90 5.24
C GLY A 7 7.68 17.67 6.55
N ALA A 8 6.59 18.41 6.80
CA ALA A 8 5.76 18.24 7.99
C ALA A 8 5.07 16.86 8.03
N LEU A 9 4.52 16.40 6.89
CA LEU A 9 3.89 15.09 6.76
C LEU A 9 4.90 13.95 6.99
N ILE A 10 6.08 14.05 6.39
CA ILE A 10 7.16 13.07 6.55
C ILE A 10 7.61 13.01 8.00
N GLY A 11 7.90 14.16 8.62
CA GLY A 11 8.40 14.22 10.00
C GLY A 11 7.42 13.65 11.02
N LYS A 12 6.11 13.83 10.77
CA LYS A 12 5.05 13.21 11.58
C LYS A 12 4.98 11.69 11.34
N ALA A 13 5.09 11.26 10.09
CA ALA A 13 4.84 9.88 9.70
C ALA A 13 6.03 8.94 9.95
N ALA A 14 7.26 9.34 9.66
CA ALA A 14 8.42 8.45 9.70
C ALA A 14 9.62 9.09 10.43
N PRO A 15 9.53 9.37 11.74
CA PRO A 15 10.66 9.93 12.49
C PRO A 15 11.91 9.02 12.49
N GLN A 16 11.76 7.74 12.18
CA GLN A 16 12.84 6.75 12.16
C GLN A 16 13.77 6.81 10.93
N VAL A 17 13.40 7.52 9.86
CA VAL A 17 14.21 7.60 8.62
C VAL A 17 14.27 9.04 8.15
N GLU A 18 15.49 9.55 7.94
CA GLU A 18 15.69 10.83 7.27
C GLU A 18 15.24 10.72 5.81
N CYS A 19 14.21 11.47 5.44
CA CYS A 19 13.72 11.56 4.06
C CYS A 19 13.90 13.00 3.56
N SER A 20 14.41 13.18 2.34
CA SER A 20 14.54 14.50 1.71
C SER A 20 13.19 14.94 1.14
N PRO A 21 12.61 16.08 1.60
CA PRO A 21 11.39 16.64 1.02
C PRO A 21 11.55 16.99 -0.47
N GLU A 22 12.75 17.38 -0.89
CA GLU A 22 13.07 17.68 -2.29
C GLU A 22 13.05 16.42 -3.15
N ALA A 23 13.61 15.31 -2.66
CA ALA A 23 13.56 14.02 -3.35
C ALA A 23 12.12 13.52 -3.48
N VAL A 24 11.31 13.68 -2.42
CA VAL A 24 9.88 13.36 -2.45
C VAL A 24 9.15 14.20 -3.49
N GLY A 25 9.33 15.54 -3.45
CA GLY A 25 8.70 16.46 -4.39
C GLY A 25 9.05 16.15 -5.85
N ARG A 26 10.33 15.87 -6.14
CA ARG A 26 10.77 15.47 -7.48
C ARG A 26 10.08 14.20 -7.95
N TYR A 27 10.00 13.18 -7.10
CA TYR A 27 9.38 11.92 -7.49
C TYR A 27 7.85 12.05 -7.65
N VAL A 28 7.18 12.88 -6.84
CA VAL A 28 5.77 13.24 -7.04
C VAL A 28 5.55 13.85 -8.43
N GLU A 29 6.40 14.78 -8.86
CA GLU A 29 6.31 15.39 -10.19
C GLU A 29 6.53 14.37 -11.32
N GLU A 30 7.52 13.48 -11.16
CA GLU A 30 7.80 12.41 -12.13
C GLU A 30 6.62 11.45 -12.29
N LEU A 31 6.05 10.98 -11.17
CA LEU A 31 4.89 10.09 -11.16
C LEU A 31 3.66 10.77 -11.75
N SER A 32 3.39 12.02 -11.36
CA SER A 32 2.23 12.78 -11.85
C SER A 32 2.30 13.01 -13.37
N ARG A 33 3.50 13.30 -13.89
CA ARG A 33 3.74 13.44 -15.33
C ARG A 33 3.51 12.11 -16.06
N SER A 34 3.98 11.00 -15.48
CA SER A 34 3.78 9.66 -16.05
C SER A 34 2.29 9.31 -16.16
N LEU A 35 1.51 9.54 -15.11
CA LEU A 35 0.06 9.26 -15.11
C LEU A 35 -0.70 10.09 -16.15
N SER A 36 -0.31 11.36 -16.31
CA SER A 36 -0.91 12.23 -17.32
C SER A 36 -0.61 11.77 -18.76
N ALA A 37 0.57 11.19 -19.00
CA ALA A 37 0.94 10.65 -20.31
C ALA A 37 0.19 9.33 -20.62
N THR A 38 0.08 8.42 -19.65
CA THR A 38 -0.66 7.15 -19.80
C THR A 38 -2.15 7.38 -20.08
N THR A 39 -2.74 8.46 -19.56
CA THR A 39 -4.15 8.78 -19.85
C THR A 39 -4.40 9.14 -21.33
N GLN A 40 -3.35 9.44 -22.11
CA GLN A 40 -3.45 9.74 -23.56
C GLN A 40 -3.21 8.52 -24.46
N GLU A 41 -2.53 7.49 -23.95
CA GLU A 41 -2.26 6.23 -24.65
C GLU A 41 -3.12 5.14 -24.01
N GLY A 42 -4.36 5.01 -24.50
CA GLY A 42 -5.36 4.11 -23.93
C GLY A 42 -4.99 2.64 -24.07
N GLU A 43 -4.17 2.12 -23.15
CA GLU A 43 -4.25 0.72 -22.75
C GLU A 43 -5.28 0.64 -21.63
N ALA A 44 -6.48 0.17 -21.99
CA ALA A 44 -7.40 -0.32 -20.99
C ALA A 44 -6.69 -1.47 -20.27
N SER A 45 -6.13 -1.18 -19.09
CA SER A 45 -5.87 -2.20 -18.07
C SER A 45 -7.08 -3.13 -18.05
N ASP A 46 -6.84 -4.45 -17.97
CA ASP A 46 -7.92 -5.42 -17.80
C ASP A 46 -8.58 -5.16 -16.44
N LEU A 47 -9.54 -4.23 -16.40
CA LEU A 47 -10.24 -3.79 -15.21
C LEU A 47 -10.86 -4.99 -14.50
N ALA A 48 -11.30 -6.02 -15.25
CA ALA A 48 -11.81 -7.24 -14.66
C ALA A 48 -10.77 -7.94 -13.76
N SER A 49 -9.50 -7.95 -14.16
CA SER A 49 -8.39 -8.49 -13.36
C SER A 49 -8.06 -7.66 -12.10
N LEU A 50 -8.39 -6.35 -12.11
CA LEU A 50 -8.27 -5.50 -10.93
C LEU A 50 -9.45 -5.69 -9.98
N LEU A 51 -10.64 -5.92 -10.51
CA LEU A 51 -11.87 -6.07 -9.72
C LEU A 51 -12.00 -7.46 -9.07
N SER A 52 -11.23 -8.46 -9.51
CA SER A 52 -11.20 -9.78 -8.89
C SER A 52 -9.81 -10.39 -8.92
N TYR A 53 -9.27 -10.76 -7.75
CA TYR A 53 -7.91 -11.30 -7.65
C TYR A 53 -7.77 -12.41 -6.61
N PRO A 54 -6.81 -13.34 -6.80
CA PRO A 54 -6.57 -14.42 -5.85
C PRO A 54 -6.04 -13.90 -4.51
N VAL A 55 -6.43 -14.55 -3.43
CA VAL A 55 -5.92 -14.30 -2.08
C VAL A 55 -5.47 -15.59 -1.42
N PRO A 56 -4.47 -15.55 -0.52
CA PRO A 56 -4.04 -16.72 0.23
C PRO A 56 -5.19 -17.28 1.07
N ALA A 57 -5.26 -18.60 1.14
CA ALA A 57 -6.14 -19.28 2.07
C ALA A 57 -5.75 -18.92 3.51
N MET A 58 -6.75 -18.73 4.35
CA MET A 58 -6.54 -18.31 5.74
C MET A 58 -6.51 -19.52 6.69
N THR A 59 -5.77 -19.39 7.79
CA THR A 59 -5.78 -20.28 8.95
C THR A 59 -6.88 -19.85 9.93
N ALA A 60 -7.21 -20.72 10.89
CA ALA A 60 -8.28 -20.45 11.86
C ALA A 60 -8.00 -19.23 12.78
N ASP A 61 -6.73 -18.89 13.01
CA ASP A 61 -6.26 -17.70 13.72
C ASP A 61 -6.20 -16.44 12.84
N GLY A 62 -6.67 -16.54 11.59
CA GLY A 62 -6.76 -15.43 10.65
C GLY A 62 -5.41 -15.00 10.10
N CYS A 63 -4.44 -15.91 10.01
CA CYS A 63 -3.18 -15.75 9.30
C CYS A 63 -3.30 -16.34 7.88
N SER A 64 -2.51 -15.89 6.93
CA SER A 64 -2.37 -16.50 5.62
C SER A 64 -1.57 -17.78 5.75
N ARG A 65 -1.93 -18.80 4.96
CA ARG A 65 -1.19 -20.05 4.94
C ARG A 65 0.16 -19.87 4.25
N LEU A 66 1.21 -20.34 4.91
CA LEU A 66 2.59 -20.26 4.43
C LEU A 66 2.91 -21.24 3.30
N ASP A 67 2.02 -22.20 3.03
CA ASP A 67 2.17 -23.17 1.93
C ASP A 67 1.80 -22.58 0.55
N GLY A 68 1.35 -21.32 0.51
CA GLY A 68 0.95 -20.64 -0.72
C GLY A 68 -0.41 -21.09 -1.27
N SER A 69 -1.18 -21.87 -0.50
CA SER A 69 -2.55 -22.21 -0.89
C SER A 69 -3.41 -20.95 -1.00
N LEU A 70 -4.32 -20.94 -1.97
CA LEU A 70 -5.25 -19.85 -2.24
C LEU A 70 -6.65 -20.23 -1.78
N GLU A 71 -7.47 -19.23 -1.46
CA GLU A 71 -8.92 -19.43 -1.32
C GLU A 71 -9.51 -19.94 -2.65
N GLU A 72 -10.57 -20.76 -2.57
CA GLU A 72 -11.25 -21.29 -3.76
C GLU A 72 -11.90 -20.17 -4.58
N ALA A 73 -12.49 -19.19 -3.90
CA ALA A 73 -13.06 -18.00 -4.52
C ALA A 73 -12.07 -16.83 -4.44
N PRO A 74 -11.88 -16.07 -5.53
CA PRO A 74 -11.07 -14.85 -5.50
C PRO A 74 -11.76 -13.77 -4.65
N PHE A 75 -10.98 -12.79 -4.22
CA PHE A 75 -11.53 -11.60 -3.57
C PHE A 75 -12.21 -10.73 -4.63
N ASP A 76 -13.47 -10.38 -4.39
CA ASP A 76 -14.29 -9.54 -5.27
C ASP A 76 -14.18 -8.07 -4.85
N LEU A 77 -13.16 -7.38 -5.36
CA LEU A 77 -12.97 -5.95 -5.12
C LEU A 77 -14.09 -5.12 -5.77
N GLY A 78 -14.64 -5.56 -6.91
CA GLY A 78 -15.76 -4.87 -7.58
C GLY A 78 -16.97 -4.74 -6.68
N ALA A 79 -17.37 -5.83 -6.02
CA ALA A 79 -18.45 -5.81 -5.04
C ALA A 79 -18.13 -4.92 -3.82
N VAL A 80 -16.86 -4.86 -3.38
CA VAL A 80 -16.44 -3.96 -2.30
C VAL A 80 -16.50 -2.49 -2.70
N LEU A 81 -16.12 -2.17 -3.94
CA LEU A 81 -16.13 -0.82 -4.48
C LEU A 81 -17.52 -0.38 -4.97
N GLY A 82 -18.48 -1.30 -5.07
CA GLY A 82 -19.78 -1.03 -5.68
C GLY A 82 -19.67 -0.76 -7.19
N LEU A 83 -18.63 -1.29 -7.83
CA LEU A 83 -18.40 -1.15 -9.26
C LEU A 83 -19.11 -2.28 -10.00
N ASP A 84 -19.82 -1.91 -11.05
CA ASP A 84 -20.51 -2.83 -11.98
C ASP A 84 -19.63 -3.22 -13.18
N GLY A 85 -18.36 -2.83 -13.15
CA GLY A 85 -17.41 -3.05 -14.23
C GLY A 85 -17.41 -1.99 -15.32
N ASP A 86 -18.13 -0.87 -15.16
CA ASP A 86 -18.05 0.25 -16.09
C ASP A 86 -16.65 0.92 -16.05
N PRO A 87 -15.84 0.81 -17.11
CA PRO A 87 -14.52 1.42 -17.15
C PRO A 87 -14.55 2.96 -17.25
N ALA A 88 -15.71 3.55 -17.55
CA ALA A 88 -15.88 5.00 -17.59
C ALA A 88 -16.16 5.62 -16.21
N ALA A 89 -16.50 4.82 -15.20
CA ALA A 89 -16.73 5.31 -13.85
C ALA A 89 -15.45 5.96 -13.28
N PRO A 90 -15.54 7.14 -12.61
CA PRO A 90 -14.36 7.81 -12.04
C PRO A 90 -13.52 6.91 -11.12
N ALA A 91 -14.17 6.10 -10.29
CA ALA A 91 -13.50 5.14 -9.41
C ALA A 91 -12.77 4.03 -10.19
N ALA A 92 -13.33 3.56 -11.31
CA ALA A 92 -12.65 2.59 -12.19
C ALA A 92 -11.41 3.20 -12.86
N GLN A 93 -11.52 4.44 -13.36
CA GLN A 93 -10.38 5.16 -13.95
C GLN A 93 -9.28 5.42 -12.91
N ALA A 94 -9.66 5.84 -11.70
CA ALA A 94 -8.72 6.04 -10.60
C ALA A 94 -8.04 4.74 -10.19
N LEU A 95 -8.75 3.60 -10.18
CA LEU A 95 -8.18 2.28 -9.91
C LEU A 95 -7.15 1.87 -10.96
N VAL A 96 -7.43 2.11 -12.25
CA VAL A 96 -6.47 1.85 -13.35
C VAL A 96 -5.22 2.75 -13.26
N GLN A 97 -5.40 4.02 -12.89
CA GLN A 97 -4.27 4.93 -12.65
C GLN A 97 -3.45 4.50 -11.44
N LEU A 98 -4.11 4.00 -10.38
CA LEU A 98 -3.45 3.48 -9.20
C LEU A 98 -2.65 2.21 -9.53
N ASP A 99 -3.18 1.34 -10.39
CA ASP A 99 -2.48 0.15 -10.88
C ASP A 99 -1.21 0.53 -11.66
N SER A 100 -1.31 1.48 -12.58
CA SER A 100 -0.17 2.02 -13.34
C SER A 100 0.88 2.66 -12.43
N LEU A 101 0.44 3.36 -11.38
CA LEU A 101 1.32 3.94 -10.37
C LEU A 101 2.10 2.85 -9.63
N VAL A 102 1.42 1.81 -9.15
CA VAL A 102 2.08 0.70 -8.44
C VAL A 102 3.04 -0.04 -9.34
N ASP A 103 2.66 -0.34 -10.59
CA ASP A 103 3.54 -0.96 -11.57
C ASP A 103 4.84 -0.18 -11.74
N ARG A 104 4.70 1.14 -11.94
CA ARG A 104 5.83 2.02 -12.14
C ARG A 104 6.74 2.05 -10.91
N VAL A 105 6.18 2.25 -9.73
CA VAL A 105 6.94 2.37 -8.48
C VAL A 105 7.64 1.06 -8.13
N ALA A 106 6.97 -0.09 -8.31
CA ALA A 106 7.57 -1.40 -8.09
C ALA A 106 8.80 -1.61 -8.99
N ARG A 107 8.72 -1.24 -10.28
CA ARG A 107 9.87 -1.32 -11.21
C ARG A 107 10.98 -0.33 -10.86
N ASP A 108 10.62 0.90 -10.57
CA ASP A 108 11.53 2.01 -10.28
C ASP A 108 12.39 1.77 -9.01
N LEU A 109 11.85 1.00 -8.07
CA LEU A 109 12.48 0.65 -6.80
C LEU A 109 12.92 -0.81 -6.72
N ALA A 110 12.70 -1.60 -7.78
CA ALA A 110 12.97 -3.04 -7.82
C ALA A 110 12.40 -3.79 -6.60
N LEU A 111 11.16 -3.49 -6.23
CA LEU A 111 10.48 -4.11 -5.09
C LEU A 111 9.93 -5.49 -5.47
N ASP A 112 10.03 -6.43 -4.54
CA ASP A 112 9.50 -7.79 -4.71
C ASP A 112 7.98 -7.82 -4.48
N TRP A 113 7.48 -6.92 -3.62
CA TRP A 113 6.05 -6.73 -3.40
C TRP A 113 5.74 -5.25 -3.10
N LEU A 114 4.65 -4.74 -3.68
CA LEU A 114 4.13 -3.39 -3.42
C LEU A 114 2.61 -3.41 -3.54
N GLY A 115 1.91 -2.87 -2.55
CA GLY A 115 0.45 -2.75 -2.56
C GLY A 115 -0.05 -1.42 -2.01
N ILE A 116 -1.21 -1.00 -2.51
CA ILE A 116 -1.94 0.15 -1.97
C ILE A 116 -3.26 -0.33 -1.39
N TYR A 117 -3.51 0.10 -0.16
CA TYR A 117 -4.74 -0.20 0.55
C TYR A 117 -5.48 1.08 0.91
N GLN A 118 -6.80 1.04 0.86
CA GLN A 118 -7.67 2.13 1.29
C GLN A 118 -8.43 1.72 2.54
N ARG A 119 -8.57 2.65 3.49
CA ARG A 119 -9.44 2.48 4.65
C ARG A 119 -10.90 2.49 4.19
N ARG A 120 -11.66 1.44 4.51
CA ARG A 120 -13.09 1.35 4.19
C ARG A 120 -13.88 0.77 5.36
N GLU A 121 -15.14 1.17 5.47
CA GLU A 121 -16.08 0.53 6.41
C GLU A 121 -16.52 -0.83 5.86
N ARG A 122 -16.46 -1.86 6.72
CA ARG A 122 -16.86 -3.24 6.39
C ARG A 122 -17.87 -3.74 7.42
N PRO A 123 -18.60 -4.84 7.16
CA PRO A 123 -19.55 -5.39 8.13
C PRO A 123 -18.95 -5.68 9.53
N GLY A 124 -17.64 -5.96 9.61
CA GLY A 124 -16.90 -6.17 10.87
C GLY A 124 -16.24 -4.93 11.47
N GLY A 125 -16.52 -3.73 10.94
CA GLY A 125 -15.84 -2.48 11.25
C GLY A 125 -14.82 -2.07 10.19
N ALA A 126 -14.17 -0.92 10.39
CA ALA A 126 -13.17 -0.40 9.47
C ALA A 126 -12.03 -1.40 9.20
N ALA A 127 -11.60 -1.48 7.94
CA ALA A 127 -10.47 -2.27 7.50
C ALA A 127 -9.68 -1.53 6.40
N LEU A 128 -8.42 -1.89 6.22
CA LEU A 128 -7.67 -1.55 5.02
C LEU A 128 -7.99 -2.59 3.94
N VAL A 129 -8.48 -2.16 2.79
CA VAL A 129 -8.81 -3.01 1.64
C VAL A 129 -7.76 -2.79 0.56
N LYS A 130 -7.11 -3.86 0.09
CA LYS A 130 -6.13 -3.84 -1.00
C LYS A 130 -6.84 -3.48 -2.30
N LEU A 131 -6.41 -2.39 -2.92
CA LEU A 131 -6.94 -1.96 -4.20
C LEU A 131 -6.14 -2.51 -5.36
N VAL A 132 -4.81 -2.36 -5.29
CA VAL A 132 -3.88 -2.76 -6.35
C VAL A 132 -2.56 -3.25 -5.74
N TYR A 133 -1.86 -4.14 -6.45
CA TYR A 133 -0.55 -4.62 -6.00
C TYR A 133 0.31 -5.18 -7.15
N ARG A 134 1.60 -5.36 -6.88
CA ARG A 134 2.56 -6.16 -7.65
C ARG A 134 3.25 -7.12 -6.69
N GLY A 135 3.58 -8.32 -7.18
CA GLY A 135 4.17 -9.41 -6.39
C GLY A 135 3.23 -10.60 -6.25
N ILE A 136 3.52 -11.48 -5.29
CA ILE A 136 2.71 -12.68 -5.03
C ILE A 136 1.35 -12.36 -4.39
N PRO A 137 0.35 -13.25 -4.50
CA PRO A 137 -0.92 -13.08 -3.81
C PRO A 137 -0.73 -12.87 -2.31
N SER A 138 -1.42 -11.87 -1.78
CA SER A 138 -1.40 -11.51 -0.35
C SER A 138 -2.81 -11.18 0.13
N ARG A 139 -2.96 -11.02 1.44
CA ARG A 139 -4.24 -10.72 2.08
C ARG A 139 -4.92 -9.49 1.47
N ALA A 140 -6.23 -9.59 1.26
CA ALA A 140 -7.05 -8.49 0.72
C ALA A 140 -7.42 -7.44 1.78
N GLU A 141 -7.65 -7.84 3.03
CA GLU A 141 -8.19 -6.93 4.05
C GLU A 141 -7.41 -7.02 5.37
N PHE A 142 -7.02 -5.89 5.95
CA PHE A 142 -6.47 -5.81 7.31
C PHE A 142 -7.46 -5.11 8.25
N PRO A 143 -8.05 -5.81 9.25
CA PRO A 143 -8.95 -5.18 10.21
C PRO A 143 -8.24 -4.06 10.98
N LEU A 144 -8.88 -2.89 11.07
CA LEU A 144 -8.35 -1.73 11.81
C LEU A 144 -8.80 -1.76 13.27
N THR A 145 -8.42 -2.83 13.98
CA THR A 145 -8.67 -2.98 15.42
C THR A 145 -7.36 -2.89 16.20
N LYS A 146 -7.42 -2.41 17.44
CA LYS A 146 -6.25 -2.37 18.33
C LYS A 146 -5.64 -3.75 18.57
N GLU A 147 -6.48 -4.79 18.62
CA GLU A 147 -6.03 -6.17 18.80
C GLU A 147 -5.26 -6.67 17.58
N PHE A 148 -5.77 -6.45 16.38
CA PHE A 148 -5.10 -6.88 15.16
C PHE A 148 -3.83 -6.08 14.90
N ALA A 149 -3.86 -4.77 15.15
CA ALA A 149 -2.70 -3.89 15.03
C ALA A 149 -1.52 -4.32 15.90
N ARG A 150 -1.77 -4.95 17.06
CA ARG A 150 -0.67 -5.48 17.90
C ARG A 150 0.27 -6.39 17.13
N ARG A 151 -0.20 -7.10 16.10
CA ARG A 151 0.58 -8.08 15.30
C ARG A 151 0.70 -7.74 13.81
N SER A 152 0.21 -6.57 13.39
CA SER A 152 0.18 -6.18 11.97
C SER A 152 0.70 -4.76 11.84
N ASN A 153 1.78 -4.62 11.07
CA ASN A 153 2.31 -3.32 10.69
C ASN A 153 1.27 -2.52 9.91
N ASN A 154 0.59 -3.13 8.95
CA ASN A 154 -0.46 -2.48 8.15
C ASN A 154 -1.54 -1.85 9.03
N SER A 155 -2.13 -2.61 9.96
CA SER A 155 -3.15 -2.08 10.86
C SER A 155 -2.60 -1.09 11.89
N SER A 156 -1.35 -1.25 12.32
CA SER A 156 -0.66 -0.28 13.18
C SER A 156 -0.49 1.07 12.48
N VAL A 157 -0.01 1.08 11.24
CA VAL A 157 0.17 2.27 10.40
C VAL A 157 -1.21 2.89 10.08
N GLY A 158 -2.18 2.08 9.66
CA GLY A 158 -3.53 2.53 9.33
C GLY A 158 -4.31 3.14 10.50
N LEU A 159 -3.96 2.79 11.75
CA LEU A 159 -4.55 3.39 12.95
C LEU A 159 -3.76 4.58 13.49
N SER A 160 -2.44 4.55 13.42
CA SER A 160 -1.58 5.55 14.07
C SER A 160 -1.19 6.69 13.15
N GLY A 161 -1.13 6.46 11.84
CA GLY A 161 -0.49 7.38 10.90
C GLY A 161 1.03 7.43 11.04
N ASN A 162 1.64 6.50 11.79
CA ASN A 162 3.08 6.37 11.90
C ASN A 162 3.52 5.23 11.01
N ALA A 163 4.43 5.50 10.08
CA ALA A 163 5.06 4.52 9.23
C ALA A 163 5.84 3.49 10.06
N VAL A 164 5.98 2.28 9.53
CA VAL A 164 6.84 1.23 10.07
C VAL A 164 7.85 0.88 8.99
N ILE A 165 9.15 1.00 9.30
CA ILE A 165 10.25 0.66 8.39
C ILE A 165 11.12 -0.37 9.11
N ILE A 166 11.22 -1.56 8.53
CA ILE A 166 12.01 -2.69 9.05
C ILE A 166 12.99 -3.09 7.98
N ASN A 167 14.27 -2.74 8.15
CA ASN A 167 15.31 -3.08 7.18
C ASN A 167 15.92 -4.47 7.37
N ASP A 168 15.66 -5.11 8.51
CA ASP A 168 16.05 -6.49 8.78
C ASP A 168 15.00 -7.13 9.70
N ILE A 169 14.13 -7.94 9.12
CA ILE A 169 13.02 -8.59 9.86
C ILE A 169 13.55 -9.58 10.89
N GLU A 170 14.62 -10.30 10.58
CA GLU A 170 15.20 -11.29 11.51
C GLU A 170 15.77 -10.56 12.73
N GLN A 171 16.54 -9.49 12.51
CA GLN A 171 17.03 -8.64 13.59
C GLN A 171 15.87 -8.02 14.39
N TYR A 172 14.86 -7.47 13.70
CA TYR A 172 13.69 -6.87 14.34
C TYR A 172 12.94 -7.85 15.25
N LEU A 173 12.72 -9.08 14.78
CA LEU A 173 12.11 -10.17 15.54
C LEU A 173 12.94 -10.54 16.76
N TRP A 174 14.26 -10.66 16.58
CA TRP A 174 15.19 -11.00 17.66
C TRP A 174 15.24 -9.92 18.76
N GLU A 175 15.34 -8.65 18.38
CA GLU A 175 15.51 -7.53 19.31
C GLU A 175 14.22 -7.11 20.00
N SER A 176 13.11 -7.07 19.24
CA SER A 176 11.86 -6.52 19.74
C SER A 176 11.01 -7.56 20.47
N GLY A 177 11.27 -8.86 20.26
CA GLY A 177 10.35 -9.95 20.63
C GLY A 177 8.93 -9.73 20.08
N GLY A 178 8.82 -8.85 19.08
CA GLY A 178 7.58 -8.23 18.65
C GLY A 178 6.82 -9.17 17.72
N PRO A 179 5.48 -9.13 17.74
CA PRO A 179 4.67 -9.89 16.81
C PRO A 179 4.81 -9.33 15.40
N TYR A 180 5.73 -9.88 14.62
CA TYR A 180 5.79 -9.71 13.18
C TYR A 180 4.99 -10.83 12.54
N TYR A 181 3.90 -10.47 11.87
CA TYR A 181 3.14 -11.41 11.08
C TYR A 181 3.84 -11.58 9.73
N GLN A 182 4.58 -12.68 9.58
CA GLN A 182 5.28 -12.99 8.33
C GLN A 182 4.32 -13.65 7.34
N CYS A 183 3.98 -12.95 6.26
CA CYS A 183 3.18 -13.49 5.16
C CYS A 183 3.99 -14.42 4.25
N ASP A 184 5.26 -14.09 4.01
CA ASP A 184 6.18 -14.85 3.18
C ASP A 184 7.57 -14.89 3.84
N SER A 185 8.10 -16.11 4.00
CA SER A 185 9.43 -16.38 4.54
C SER A 185 10.58 -15.69 3.79
N LYS A 186 10.35 -15.29 2.54
CA LYS A 186 11.35 -14.60 1.72
C LYS A 186 11.48 -13.12 2.03
N VAL A 187 10.48 -12.51 2.67
CA VAL A 187 10.53 -11.08 3.00
C VAL A 187 11.58 -10.87 4.08
N LEU A 188 12.57 -10.04 3.77
CA LEU A 188 13.70 -9.71 4.66
C LEU A 188 13.66 -8.26 5.13
N SER A 189 12.93 -7.39 4.43
CA SER A 189 12.64 -6.03 4.86
C SER A 189 11.24 -5.59 4.43
N GLU A 190 10.67 -4.62 5.15
CA GLU A 190 9.34 -4.06 4.91
C GLU A 190 9.32 -2.55 5.17
N ALA A 191 8.53 -1.82 4.38
CA ALA A 191 8.16 -0.44 4.63
C ALA A 191 6.66 -0.24 4.41
N CYS A 192 5.94 0.05 5.49
CA CYS A 192 4.52 0.40 5.45
C CYS A 192 4.33 1.88 5.83
N LEU A 193 3.83 2.69 4.88
CA LEU A 193 3.68 4.13 5.01
C LEU A 193 2.20 4.53 4.98
N PRO A 194 1.78 5.53 5.79
CA PRO A 194 0.41 6.03 5.75
C PRO A 194 0.15 6.87 4.49
N ILE A 195 -1.07 6.77 3.96
CA ILE A 195 -1.61 7.71 2.98
C ILE A 195 -2.58 8.63 3.72
N PHE A 196 -2.23 9.92 3.79
CA PHE A 196 -3.09 10.94 4.38
C PHE A 196 -4.03 11.55 3.35
N SER A 197 -5.25 11.88 3.75
CA SER A 197 -6.14 12.75 2.99
C SER A 197 -5.47 14.10 2.75
N ALA A 198 -5.55 14.59 1.52
CA ALA A 198 -5.07 15.93 1.17
C ALA A 198 -5.78 17.05 1.97
N ASP A 199 -6.99 16.78 2.47
CA ASP A 199 -7.88 17.80 3.04
C ASP A 199 -7.96 17.79 4.58
N SER A 200 -7.66 16.65 5.23
CA SER A 200 -8.03 16.46 6.65
C SER A 200 -6.95 15.84 7.55
N GLU A 201 -5.74 15.59 7.05
CA GLU A 201 -4.68 14.82 7.72
C GLU A 201 -5.12 13.42 8.22
N ALA A 202 -6.32 12.95 7.86
CA ALA A 202 -6.81 11.64 8.23
C ALA A 202 -6.09 10.56 7.43
N VAL A 203 -5.79 9.42 8.04
CA VAL A 203 -5.24 8.26 7.32
C VAL A 203 -6.36 7.62 6.50
N ILE A 204 -6.26 7.71 5.18
CA ILE A 204 -7.23 7.16 4.22
C ILE A 204 -6.74 5.87 3.57
N GLY A 205 -5.48 5.50 3.80
CA GLY A 205 -4.90 4.29 3.23
C GLY A 205 -3.47 4.06 3.69
N ILE A 206 -2.82 3.07 3.10
CA ILE A 206 -1.39 2.80 3.27
C ILE A 206 -0.74 2.41 1.93
N VAL A 207 0.55 2.68 1.82
CA VAL A 207 1.45 2.02 0.88
C VAL A 207 2.21 0.96 1.67
N ASP A 208 2.21 -0.27 1.19
CA ASP A 208 2.94 -1.37 1.81
C ASP A 208 3.91 -1.97 0.81
N ALA A 209 5.18 -2.06 1.20
CA ALA A 209 6.28 -2.48 0.34
C ALA A 209 7.13 -3.52 1.06
N GLU A 210 7.47 -4.60 0.36
CA GLU A 210 8.30 -5.68 0.89
C GLU A 210 9.47 -5.94 -0.07
N SER A 211 10.61 -6.36 0.50
CA SER A 211 11.74 -6.85 -0.29
C SER A 211 12.34 -8.12 0.29
N TRP A 212 12.84 -8.97 -0.60
CA TRP A 212 13.65 -10.15 -0.31
C TRP A 212 15.11 -9.81 0.00
N ASN A 213 15.46 -8.53 -0.03
CA ASN A 213 16.77 -8.04 0.39
C ASN A 213 16.66 -7.35 1.76
N ARG A 214 17.66 -7.56 2.61
CA ARG A 214 17.83 -6.71 3.79
C ARG A 214 18.28 -5.32 3.36
N GLN A 215 17.96 -4.32 4.17
CA GLN A 215 18.38 -2.93 3.99
C GLN A 215 17.89 -2.28 2.68
N ALA A 216 16.78 -2.77 2.10
CA ALA A 216 16.22 -2.24 0.85
C ALA A 216 15.61 -0.83 1.02
N PHE A 217 15.14 -0.50 2.23
CA PHE A 217 14.44 0.75 2.53
C PHE A 217 15.40 1.80 3.07
N THR A 218 16.26 2.27 2.18
CA THR A 218 17.14 3.43 2.40
C THR A 218 16.31 4.74 2.46
N SER A 219 16.93 5.83 2.93
CA SER A 219 16.35 7.18 2.87
C SER A 219 15.81 7.54 1.48
N GLU A 220 16.52 7.16 0.41
CA GLU A 220 16.09 7.43 -0.96
C GLU A 220 14.85 6.60 -1.34
N THR A 221 14.86 5.30 -1.03
CA THR A 221 13.72 4.40 -1.27
C THR A 221 12.48 4.90 -0.53
N VAL A 222 12.62 5.24 0.75
CA VAL A 222 11.51 5.73 1.59
C VAL A 222 11.00 7.08 1.10
N SER A 223 11.88 8.01 0.69
CA SER A 223 11.48 9.27 0.05
C SER A 223 10.62 9.04 -1.20
N ARG A 224 10.96 8.05 -2.04
CA ARG A 224 10.19 7.71 -3.24
C ARG A 224 8.86 7.02 -2.89
N LEU A 225 8.82 6.18 -1.85
CA LEU A 225 7.56 5.62 -1.34
C LEU A 225 6.62 6.69 -0.78
N PHE A 226 7.14 7.72 -0.10
CA PHE A 226 6.33 8.89 0.28
C PHE A 226 5.78 9.63 -0.95
N GLY A 227 6.56 9.74 -2.01
CA GLY A 227 6.08 10.29 -3.28
C GLY A 227 4.92 9.48 -3.85
N CYS A 228 5.01 8.15 -3.82
CA CYS A 228 3.91 7.25 -4.17
C CYS A 228 2.67 7.49 -3.29
N ALA A 229 2.84 7.57 -1.96
CA ALA A 229 1.74 7.80 -1.02
C ALA A 229 1.00 9.14 -1.29
N ILE A 230 1.74 10.20 -1.61
CA ILE A 230 1.17 11.52 -1.93
C ILE A 230 0.35 11.46 -3.23
N VAL A 231 0.88 10.85 -4.29
CA VAL A 231 0.13 10.71 -5.56
C VAL A 231 -1.10 9.82 -5.36
N SER A 232 -0.96 8.74 -4.58
CA SER A 232 -2.05 7.83 -4.24
C SER A 232 -3.19 8.53 -3.50
N SER A 233 -2.89 9.48 -2.62
CA SER A 233 -3.90 10.26 -1.87
C SER A 233 -4.96 10.89 -2.78
N HIS A 234 -4.55 11.45 -3.91
CA HIS A 234 -5.47 12.07 -4.87
C HIS A 234 -6.35 11.03 -5.58
N LEU A 235 -5.78 9.87 -5.93
CA LEU A 235 -6.50 8.79 -6.59
C LEU A 235 -7.51 8.12 -5.65
N LEU A 236 -7.13 7.87 -4.39
CA LEU A 236 -8.01 7.24 -3.40
C LEU A 236 -9.29 8.06 -3.15
N GLN A 237 -9.19 9.39 -3.14
CA GLN A 237 -10.35 10.27 -2.98
C GLN A 237 -11.32 10.24 -4.17
N SER A 238 -10.89 9.72 -5.32
CA SER A 238 -11.74 9.51 -6.50
C SER A 238 -12.39 8.12 -6.54
N ILE A 239 -11.96 7.22 -5.64
CA ILE A 239 -12.48 5.85 -5.49
C ILE A 239 -13.54 5.77 -4.38
N ASP A 240 -13.48 6.70 -3.41
CA ASP A 240 -14.37 6.74 -2.24
C ASP A 240 -15.82 7.13 -2.57
#